data_AF-A0A8K0H0L3-F1
#
_entry.id   AF-A0A8K0H0L3-F1
#
_cell.length_a   1.000
_cell.length_b   1.000
_cell.length_c   1.000
_cell.angle_alpha   90.00
_cell.angle_beta   90.00
_cell.angle_gamma   90.00
#
_symmetry.space_group_name_H-M   'P 1'
#
loop_
_entity.id
_entity.type
_entity.pdbx_description
1 polymer ?
#
loop_
_entity_poly.entity_id
_entity_poly.type
_entity_poly.pdbx_seq_one_letter_code
_entity_poly.pdbx_strand_id
1 'polypeptide(L)'
;MLKQNLAPNAVTLASILPACSPLGNIDLGKQLHGFSVRHYLDENVFVATALIDMYSKSGGITYAENLFSETAEKNSVTFTTMILGYGQHGMGERALSLYHSMQGYGIKPDAITFVAVLSACSYADMLGRVGRVVEAYEFVKGLGEEGNVVEIWGSLLGACKIHDQFELGKVVAEKLLEMETGNGFTGYHVLLSNMYAEEGKWENVNKVRKQMREKGLRRRLDVVGLRILVL
;
A
#
# COMPACT_ATOMS: atom_id res chain seq x y z
N MET A 1 34.32 -16.08 -5.58
CA MET A 1 34.19 -15.14 -6.72
C MET A 1 35.50 -14.41 -7.01
N LEU A 2 35.77 -13.19 -6.49
CA LEU A 2 36.97 -12.42 -6.86
C LEU A 2 38.31 -13.17 -6.60
N LYS A 3 38.46 -13.84 -5.45
CA LYS A 3 39.63 -14.71 -5.15
C LYS A 3 39.76 -15.97 -6.03
N GLN A 4 38.88 -16.14 -7.02
CA GLN A 4 38.84 -17.24 -7.99
C GLN A 4 38.78 -16.70 -9.43
N ASN A 5 39.12 -15.41 -9.65
CA ASN A 5 39.07 -14.70 -10.93
C ASN A 5 37.69 -14.71 -11.65
N LEU A 6 36.61 -14.94 -10.90
CA LEU A 6 35.24 -14.78 -11.41
C LEU A 6 34.82 -13.31 -11.29
N ALA A 7 34.42 -12.71 -12.40
CA ALA A 7 33.88 -11.35 -12.44
C ALA A 7 32.44 -11.30 -11.89
N PRO A 8 32.03 -10.21 -11.20
CA PRO A 8 30.62 -9.96 -10.89
C PRO A 8 29.80 -9.83 -12.19
N ASN A 9 28.60 -10.39 -12.21
CA ASN A 9 27.63 -10.25 -13.30
C ASN A 9 26.32 -9.60 -12.83
N ALA A 10 25.35 -9.43 -13.72
CA ALA A 10 24.04 -8.83 -13.40
C ALA A 10 23.34 -9.49 -12.20
N VAL A 11 23.31 -10.83 -12.13
CA VAL A 11 22.73 -11.58 -11.00
C VAL A 11 23.48 -11.33 -9.69
N THR A 12 24.80 -11.18 -9.76
CA THR A 12 25.64 -10.83 -8.60
C THR A 12 25.33 -9.42 -8.07
N LEU A 13 25.18 -8.43 -8.96
CA LEU A 13 24.83 -7.07 -8.57
C LEU A 13 23.42 -7.00 -7.98
N ALA A 14 22.43 -7.57 -8.67
CA ALA A 14 21.03 -7.55 -8.24
C ALA A 14 20.79 -8.24 -6.89
N SER A 15 21.61 -9.24 -6.52
CA SER A 15 21.54 -9.90 -5.20
C SER A 15 22.29 -9.17 -4.07
N ILE A 16 23.28 -8.32 -4.39
CA ILE A 16 24.06 -7.58 -3.37
C ILE A 16 23.48 -6.17 -3.12
N LEU A 17 22.92 -5.52 -4.14
CA LEU A 17 22.36 -4.15 -4.03
C LEU A 17 21.33 -3.99 -2.89
N PRO A 18 20.36 -4.91 -2.67
CA PRO A 18 19.40 -4.80 -1.56
C PRO A 18 20.04 -4.83 -0.16
N ALA A 19 21.27 -5.34 -0.01
CA ALA A 19 21.97 -5.35 1.27
C ALA A 19 22.58 -3.97 1.63
N CYS A 20 22.69 -3.04 0.67
CA CYS A 20 23.15 -1.68 0.93
C CYS A 20 22.06 -0.84 1.64
N SER A 21 20.79 -1.14 1.36
CA SER A 21 19.65 -0.33 1.77
C SER A 21 19.45 -0.25 3.29
N PRO A 22 19.42 -1.37 4.05
CA PRO A 22 19.23 -1.35 5.51
C PRO A 22 20.38 -0.70 6.28
N LEU A 23 21.55 -0.55 5.65
CA LEU A 23 22.73 0.07 6.25
C LEU A 23 22.73 1.61 6.11
N GLY A 24 21.76 2.18 5.40
CA GLY A 24 21.77 3.60 5.01
C GLY A 24 22.95 4.01 4.12
N ASN A 25 23.74 3.04 3.65
CA ASN A 25 25.04 3.29 3.01
C ASN A 25 24.87 3.51 1.50
N ILE A 26 24.32 4.67 1.16
CA ILE A 26 24.15 5.11 -0.22
C ILE A 26 25.48 5.19 -0.99
N ASP A 27 26.61 5.35 -0.31
CA ASP A 27 27.93 5.44 -0.95
C ASP A 27 28.49 4.07 -1.39
N LEU A 28 28.13 2.98 -0.71
CA LEU A 28 28.32 1.63 -1.23
C LEU A 28 27.39 1.37 -2.42
N GLY A 29 26.15 1.84 -2.35
CA GLY A 29 25.20 1.82 -3.47
C GLY A 29 25.75 2.52 -4.73
N LYS A 30 26.28 3.74 -4.58
CA LYS A 30 26.96 4.50 -5.64
C LYS A 30 28.19 3.77 -6.20
N GLN A 31 28.96 3.08 -5.36
CA GLN A 31 30.11 2.29 -5.83
C GLN A 31 29.69 1.09 -6.68
N LEU A 32 28.62 0.38 -6.30
CA LEU A 32 28.06 -0.73 -7.08
C LEU A 32 27.38 -0.23 -8.38
N HIS A 33 26.67 0.90 -8.32
CA HIS A 33 26.12 1.57 -9.50
C HIS A 33 27.24 1.99 -10.48
N GLY A 34 28.26 2.69 -9.97
CA GLY A 34 29.45 3.05 -10.75
C GLY A 34 30.31 1.85 -11.18
N PHE A 35 30.07 0.64 -10.66
CA PHE A 35 30.61 -0.61 -11.22
C PHE A 35 29.72 -1.12 -12.36
N SER A 36 28.38 -1.14 -12.20
CA SER A 36 27.45 -1.62 -13.23
C SER A 36 27.61 -0.86 -14.56
N VAL A 37 27.64 0.48 -14.53
CA VAL A 37 27.85 1.36 -15.70
C VAL A 37 29.19 1.08 -16.40
N ARG A 38 30.28 0.86 -15.64
CA ARG A 38 31.61 0.56 -16.21
C ARG A 38 31.71 -0.83 -16.83
N HIS A 39 30.72 -1.69 -16.62
CA HIS A 39 30.68 -3.05 -17.14
C HIS A 39 29.44 -3.33 -18.02
N TYR A 40 28.65 -2.31 -18.36
CA TYR A 40 27.41 -2.42 -19.15
C TYR A 40 26.42 -3.44 -18.55
N LEU A 41 26.29 -3.43 -17.22
CA LEU A 41 25.39 -4.31 -16.46
C LEU A 41 24.13 -3.59 -15.97
N ASP A 42 24.10 -2.26 -16.08
CA ASP A 42 23.03 -1.33 -15.77
C ASP A 42 21.86 -1.35 -16.78
N GLU A 43 22.15 -1.63 -18.06
CA GLU A 43 21.10 -1.90 -19.08
C GLU A 43 20.21 -3.11 -18.71
N ASN A 44 20.68 -4.00 -17.82
CA ASN A 44 19.92 -5.16 -17.42
C ASN A 44 18.80 -4.80 -16.43
N VAL A 45 17.55 -5.03 -16.82
CA VAL A 45 16.35 -4.70 -16.02
C VAL A 45 16.37 -5.19 -14.57
N PHE A 46 17.03 -6.32 -14.25
CA PHE A 46 17.15 -6.80 -12.87
C PHE A 46 18.13 -5.96 -12.04
N VAL A 47 19.23 -5.48 -12.64
CA VAL A 47 20.19 -4.57 -12.00
C VAL A 47 19.58 -3.19 -11.85
N ALA A 48 18.96 -2.66 -12.91
CA ALA A 48 18.25 -1.38 -12.85
C ALA A 48 17.16 -1.38 -11.76
N THR A 49 16.31 -2.41 -11.72
CA THR A 49 15.27 -2.55 -10.68
C THR A 49 15.86 -2.66 -9.28
N ALA A 50 16.98 -3.36 -9.10
CA ALA A 50 17.68 -3.45 -7.81
C ALA A 50 18.36 -2.13 -7.39
N LEU A 51 18.85 -1.34 -8.35
CA LEU A 51 19.36 0.02 -8.09
C LEU A 51 18.23 0.97 -7.66
N ILE A 52 17.07 0.93 -8.35
CA ILE A 52 15.88 1.73 -8.01
C ILE A 52 15.38 1.40 -6.61
N ASP A 53 15.30 0.12 -6.24
CA ASP A 53 14.93 -0.34 -4.89
C ASP A 53 15.90 0.18 -3.81
N MET A 54 17.21 0.05 -4.07
CA MET A 54 18.27 0.48 -3.18
C MET A 54 18.26 2.00 -2.97
N TYR A 55 18.21 2.79 -4.05
CA TYR A 55 18.16 4.25 -3.95
C TYR A 55 16.89 4.75 -3.26
N SER A 56 15.73 4.14 -3.54
CA SER A 56 14.47 4.49 -2.86
C SER A 56 14.58 4.29 -1.35
N LYS A 57 15.01 3.10 -0.92
CA LYS A 57 15.15 2.74 0.50
C LYS A 57 16.27 3.49 1.23
N SER A 58 17.33 3.88 0.53
CA SER A 58 18.41 4.73 1.07
C SER A 58 18.13 6.24 0.98
N GLY A 59 16.88 6.65 0.79
CA GLY A 59 16.46 8.05 0.81
C GLY A 59 16.75 8.86 -0.47
N GLY A 60 17.38 8.25 -1.47
CA GLY A 60 17.78 8.88 -2.73
C GLY A 60 16.72 8.81 -3.82
N ILE A 61 15.47 9.18 -3.54
CA ILE A 61 14.32 8.99 -4.46
C ILE A 61 14.57 9.57 -5.86
N THR A 62 15.22 10.73 -5.98
CA THR A 62 15.54 11.34 -7.29
C THR A 62 16.52 10.51 -8.12
N TYR A 63 17.43 9.75 -7.50
CA TYR A 63 18.28 8.80 -8.23
C TYR A 63 17.48 7.60 -8.73
N ALA A 64 16.48 7.15 -7.96
CA ALA A 64 15.55 6.11 -8.37
C ALA A 64 14.62 6.59 -9.51
N GLU A 65 14.15 7.84 -9.47
CA GLU A 65 13.37 8.46 -10.56
C GLU A 65 14.17 8.55 -11.86
N ASN A 66 15.43 9.00 -11.80
CA ASN A 66 16.31 9.10 -12.97
C ASN A 66 16.56 7.71 -13.58
N LEU A 67 17.01 6.75 -12.77
CA LEU A 67 17.23 5.35 -13.21
C LEU A 67 15.96 4.72 -13.78
N PHE A 68 14.81 4.95 -13.15
CA PHE A 68 13.53 4.49 -13.68
C PHE A 68 13.26 5.12 -15.05
N SER A 69 13.50 6.42 -15.23
CA SER A 69 13.31 7.07 -16.54
C SER A 69 14.24 6.49 -17.62
N GLU A 70 15.52 6.29 -17.30
CA GLU A 70 16.60 5.81 -18.19
C GLU A 70 16.46 4.33 -18.57
N THR A 71 15.87 3.50 -17.71
CA THR A 71 15.67 2.05 -17.95
C THR A 71 14.78 1.82 -19.18
N ALA A 72 15.34 1.35 -20.31
CA ALA A 72 14.58 1.15 -21.55
C ALA A 72 13.49 0.06 -21.41
N GLU A 73 13.85 -1.14 -20.96
CA GLU A 73 12.91 -2.24 -20.73
C GLU A 73 12.35 -2.22 -19.30
N LYS A 74 11.09 -1.80 -19.16
CA LYS A 74 10.36 -1.79 -17.87
C LYS A 74 9.35 -2.94 -17.83
N ASN A 75 9.28 -3.65 -16.71
CA ASN A 75 8.28 -4.70 -16.47
C ASN A 75 7.46 -4.42 -15.18
N SER A 76 6.53 -5.33 -14.82
CA SER A 76 5.69 -5.16 -13.62
C SER A 76 6.49 -4.92 -12.34
N VAL A 77 7.62 -5.62 -12.18
CA VAL A 77 8.49 -5.47 -11.02
C VAL A 77 9.13 -4.08 -11.01
N THR A 78 9.64 -3.60 -12.15
CA THR A 78 10.28 -2.27 -12.25
C THR A 78 9.30 -1.14 -11.89
N PHE A 79 8.06 -1.21 -12.36
CA PHE A 79 7.00 -0.26 -11.97
C PHE A 79 6.63 -0.41 -10.49
N THR A 80 6.39 -1.64 -10.02
CA THR A 80 6.00 -1.93 -8.63
C THR A 80 7.06 -1.45 -7.62
N THR A 81 8.35 -1.66 -7.91
CA THR A 81 9.46 -1.16 -7.09
C THR A 81 9.47 0.36 -6.98
N MET A 82 9.24 1.08 -8.09
CA MET A 82 9.20 2.54 -8.08
C MET A 82 7.94 3.09 -7.37
N ILE A 83 6.79 2.40 -7.51
CA ILE A 83 5.56 2.68 -6.76
C ILE A 83 5.77 2.49 -5.24
N LEU A 84 6.45 1.42 -4.82
CA LEU A 84 6.87 1.21 -3.43
C LEU A 84 7.81 2.31 -2.94
N GLY A 85 8.74 2.76 -3.79
CA GLY A 85 9.64 3.88 -3.51
C GLY A 85 8.88 5.18 -3.24
N TYR A 86 7.92 5.55 -4.09
CA TYR A 86 7.05 6.70 -3.84
C TYR A 86 6.25 6.56 -2.54
N GLY A 87 5.78 5.35 -2.19
CA GLY A 87 5.08 5.12 -0.93
C GLY A 87 5.95 5.34 0.31
N GLN A 88 7.20 4.85 0.29
CA GLN A 88 8.17 5.08 1.37
C GLN A 88 8.51 6.58 1.55
N HIS A 89 8.40 7.37 0.47
CA HIS A 89 8.68 8.81 0.47
C HIS A 89 7.44 9.69 0.63
N GLY A 90 6.26 9.11 0.88
CA GLY A 90 5.02 9.88 1.10
C GLY A 90 4.46 10.55 -0.16
N MET A 91 4.76 10.03 -1.35
CA MET A 91 4.42 10.61 -2.65
C MET A 91 3.23 9.89 -3.34
N GLY A 92 2.10 9.73 -2.65
CA GLY A 92 0.94 8.96 -3.13
C GLY A 92 0.43 9.36 -4.52
N GLU A 93 0.36 10.66 -4.81
CA GLU A 93 -0.05 11.16 -6.14
C GLU A 93 0.91 10.72 -7.27
N ARG A 94 2.22 10.62 -6.99
CA ARG A 94 3.20 10.09 -7.97
C ARG A 94 3.06 8.59 -8.15
N ALA A 95 2.72 7.85 -7.08
CA ALA A 95 2.43 6.42 -7.16
C ALA A 95 1.19 6.12 -8.01
N LEU A 96 0.10 6.86 -7.83
CA LEU A 96 -1.11 6.76 -8.68
C LEU A 96 -0.81 7.13 -10.13
N SER A 97 -0.11 8.24 -10.35
CA SER A 97 0.29 8.68 -11.70
C SER A 97 1.14 7.62 -12.42
N LEU A 98 2.07 6.99 -11.70
CA LEU A 98 2.93 5.94 -12.25
C LEU A 98 2.17 4.62 -12.48
N TYR A 99 1.20 4.28 -11.63
CA TYR A 99 0.30 3.15 -11.83
C TYR A 99 -0.56 3.31 -13.10
N HIS A 100 -1.17 4.48 -13.32
CA HIS A 100 -1.93 4.71 -14.55
C HIS A 100 -1.02 4.73 -15.79
N SER A 101 0.21 5.23 -15.65
CA SER A 101 1.25 5.13 -16.69
C SER A 101 1.56 3.65 -17.03
N MET A 102 1.75 2.79 -16.02
CA MET A 102 1.96 1.33 -16.18
C MET A 102 0.86 0.67 -17.02
N GLN A 103 -0.41 0.99 -16.70
CA GLN A 103 -1.57 0.51 -17.47
C GLN A 103 -1.55 1.04 -18.91
N GLY A 104 -1.15 2.30 -19.12
CA GLY A 104 -0.99 2.93 -20.44
C GLY A 104 0.10 2.28 -21.31
N TYR A 105 1.15 1.72 -20.71
CA TYR A 105 2.14 0.88 -21.39
C TYR A 105 1.65 -0.56 -21.67
N GLY A 106 0.41 -0.91 -21.32
CA GLY A 106 -0.14 -2.25 -21.47
C GLY A 106 0.41 -3.28 -20.49
N ILE A 107 1.19 -2.86 -19.49
CA ILE A 107 1.78 -3.74 -18.47
C ILE A 107 0.69 -4.01 -17.42
N LYS A 108 0.16 -5.24 -17.39
CA LYS A 108 -0.88 -5.60 -16.40
C LYS A 108 -0.31 -5.51 -14.98
N PRO A 109 -0.95 -4.76 -14.07
CA PRO A 109 -0.66 -4.84 -12.63
C PRO A 109 -0.91 -6.23 -12.06
N ASP A 110 -0.15 -6.55 -11.01
CA ASP A 110 -0.31 -7.75 -10.20
C ASP A 110 -0.67 -7.40 -8.74
N ALA A 111 -0.97 -8.42 -7.93
CA ALA A 111 -1.32 -8.24 -6.52
C ALA A 111 -0.26 -7.48 -5.70
N ILE A 112 1.03 -7.57 -6.07
CA ILE A 112 2.10 -6.81 -5.41
C ILE A 112 2.06 -5.35 -5.88
N THR A 113 1.80 -5.09 -7.17
CA THR A 113 1.51 -3.75 -7.68
C THR A 113 0.34 -3.11 -6.93
N PHE A 114 -0.76 -3.84 -6.71
CA PHE A 114 -1.92 -3.31 -6.02
C PHE A 114 -1.63 -3.05 -4.54
N VAL A 115 -0.98 -3.96 -3.81
CA VAL A 115 -0.52 -3.71 -2.44
C VAL A 115 0.48 -2.54 -2.38
N ALA A 116 1.32 -2.35 -3.40
CA ALA A 116 2.26 -1.23 -3.47
C ALA A 116 1.56 0.11 -3.67
N VAL A 117 0.63 0.22 -4.64
CA VAL A 117 -0.18 1.44 -4.83
C VAL A 117 -1.02 1.70 -3.58
N LEU A 118 -1.63 0.67 -3.00
CA LEU A 118 -2.41 0.77 -1.77
C LEU A 118 -1.56 0.94 -0.51
N SER A 119 -0.23 0.89 -0.59
CA SER A 119 0.68 1.28 0.50
C SER A 119 1.18 2.72 0.31
N ALA A 120 1.49 3.12 -0.92
CA ALA A 120 1.69 4.53 -1.25
C ALA A 120 0.41 5.35 -1.07
N CYS A 121 -0.75 4.69 -1.17
CA CYS A 121 -2.09 5.20 -0.97
C CYS A 121 -2.80 4.56 0.24
N SER A 122 -2.08 3.89 1.17
CA SER A 122 -2.56 3.71 2.57
C SER A 122 -2.40 4.99 3.38
N TYR A 123 -1.86 6.00 2.70
CA TYR A 123 -2.51 7.29 2.53
C TYR A 123 -4.06 7.28 2.38
N ALA A 124 -4.81 6.20 2.58
CA ALA A 124 -6.24 6.21 2.86
C ALA A 124 -6.51 7.09 4.10
N ASP A 125 -5.57 7.14 5.06
CA ASP A 125 -5.52 8.10 6.16
C ASP A 125 -5.06 9.53 5.75
N MET A 126 -4.96 9.85 4.45
CA MET A 126 -4.35 11.08 3.90
C MET A 126 -5.17 11.63 2.73
N LEU A 127 -5.59 10.81 1.76
CA LEU A 127 -6.81 11.01 0.97
C LEU A 127 -8.01 11.16 1.92
N GLY A 128 -8.04 10.37 3.01
CA GLY A 128 -8.89 10.57 4.20
C GLY A 128 -8.40 11.63 5.19
N ARG A 129 -7.53 12.56 4.78
CA ARG A 129 -7.34 13.90 5.39
C ARG A 129 -7.60 15.04 4.38
N VAL A 130 -7.53 14.76 3.08
CA VAL A 130 -7.68 15.71 1.95
C VAL A 130 -9.07 15.63 1.29
N GLY A 131 -9.89 14.62 1.61
CA GLY A 131 -11.29 14.48 1.18
C GLY A 131 -11.55 13.60 -0.05
N ARG A 132 -10.51 13.04 -0.67
CA ARG A 132 -10.60 12.28 -1.94
C ARG A 132 -11.04 10.80 -1.76
N VAL A 133 -12.02 10.56 -0.89
CA VAL A 133 -12.42 9.19 -0.49
C VAL A 133 -13.12 8.43 -1.62
N VAL A 134 -13.89 9.12 -2.47
CA VAL A 134 -14.60 8.52 -3.62
C VAL A 134 -13.61 7.90 -4.63
N GLU A 135 -12.49 8.57 -4.88
CA GLU A 135 -11.46 8.09 -5.80
C GLU A 135 -10.74 6.85 -5.25
N ALA A 136 -10.48 6.82 -3.93
CA ALA A 136 -9.95 5.63 -3.27
C ALA A 136 -10.92 4.43 -3.36
N TYR A 137 -12.24 4.66 -3.27
CA TYR A 137 -13.23 3.61 -3.46
C TYR A 137 -13.27 3.09 -4.91
N GLU A 138 -13.37 3.96 -5.91
CA GLU A 138 -13.40 3.53 -7.32
C GLU A 138 -12.09 2.86 -7.75
N PHE A 139 -10.94 3.28 -7.20
CA PHE A 139 -9.68 2.56 -7.35
C PHE A 139 -9.77 1.13 -6.82
N VAL A 140 -10.16 0.94 -5.55
CA VAL A 140 -10.23 -0.39 -4.91
C VAL A 140 -11.25 -1.30 -5.59
N LYS A 141 -12.37 -0.74 -6.03
CA LYS A 141 -13.41 -1.41 -6.84
C LYS A 141 -12.89 -1.83 -8.22
N GLY A 142 -12.03 -1.02 -8.84
CA GLY A 142 -11.36 -1.32 -10.11
C GLY A 142 -10.39 -2.51 -10.06
N LEU A 143 -10.02 -2.99 -8.86
CA LEU A 143 -9.17 -4.16 -8.67
C LEU A 143 -9.90 -5.50 -8.80
N GLY A 144 -11.24 -5.48 -8.73
CA GLY A 144 -12.07 -6.69 -8.70
C GLY A 144 -11.67 -7.64 -7.56
N GLU A 145 -11.57 -8.93 -7.87
CA GLU A 145 -11.20 -9.96 -6.88
C GLU A 145 -9.80 -9.79 -6.30
N GLU A 146 -8.85 -9.19 -7.05
CA GLU A 146 -7.50 -8.91 -6.53
C GLU A 146 -7.50 -7.81 -5.44
N GLY A 147 -8.59 -7.05 -5.31
CA GLY A 147 -8.82 -6.05 -4.25
C GLY A 147 -9.65 -6.52 -3.06
N ASN A 148 -10.05 -7.79 -2.99
CA ASN A 148 -10.85 -8.34 -1.87
C ASN A 148 -10.00 -8.64 -0.63
N VAL A 149 -9.17 -7.69 -0.17
CA VAL A 149 -8.35 -7.80 1.05
C VAL A 149 -8.90 -6.87 2.15
N VAL A 150 -9.18 -7.43 3.33
CA VAL A 150 -10.01 -6.79 4.37
C VAL A 150 -9.40 -5.51 4.92
N GLU A 151 -8.08 -5.46 5.03
CA GLU A 151 -7.30 -4.30 5.47
C GLU A 151 -7.54 -3.07 4.60
N ILE A 152 -7.68 -3.25 3.27
CA ILE A 152 -7.93 -2.15 2.31
C ILE A 152 -9.27 -1.48 2.62
N TRP A 153 -10.32 -2.29 2.69
CA TRP A 153 -11.68 -1.82 2.91
C TRP A 153 -11.86 -1.28 4.34
N GLY A 154 -11.13 -1.81 5.32
CA GLY A 154 -11.08 -1.29 6.69
C GLY A 154 -10.42 0.09 6.79
N SER A 155 -9.32 0.33 6.07
CA SER A 155 -8.70 1.66 5.95
C SER A 155 -9.62 2.65 5.23
N LEU A 156 -10.30 2.21 4.16
CA LEU A 156 -11.26 3.02 3.42
C LEU A 156 -12.50 3.39 4.28
N LEU A 157 -12.95 2.49 5.16
CA LEU A 157 -14.03 2.77 6.12
C LEU A 157 -13.62 3.87 7.12
N GLY A 158 -12.35 3.84 7.56
CA GLY A 158 -11.75 4.92 8.37
C GLY A 158 -11.78 6.27 7.66
N ALA A 159 -11.33 6.30 6.40
CA ALA A 159 -11.36 7.49 5.56
C ALA A 159 -12.78 8.04 5.36
N CYS A 160 -13.77 7.15 5.16
CA CYS A 160 -15.18 7.53 5.02
C CYS A 160 -15.72 8.24 6.26
N LYS A 161 -15.33 7.79 7.47
CA LYS A 161 -15.73 8.45 8.72
C LYS A 161 -15.06 9.82 8.92
N ILE A 162 -13.81 10.00 8.51
CA ILE A 162 -13.08 11.26 8.75
C ILE A 162 -13.61 12.41 7.87
N HIS A 163 -14.26 12.10 6.74
CA HIS A 163 -14.78 13.09 5.76
C HIS A 163 -16.30 13.08 5.61
N ASP A 164 -17.03 12.54 6.59
CA ASP A 164 -18.51 12.51 6.58
C ASP A 164 -19.11 11.89 5.29
N GLN A 165 -18.40 10.96 4.68
CA GLN A 165 -18.79 10.25 3.45
C GLN A 165 -19.70 9.05 3.77
N PHE A 166 -20.85 9.32 4.41
CA PHE A 166 -21.70 8.30 5.03
C PHE A 166 -22.20 7.20 4.08
N GLU A 167 -22.73 7.56 2.91
CA GLU A 167 -23.24 6.58 1.94
C GLU A 167 -22.13 5.75 1.29
N LEU A 168 -20.95 6.33 1.08
CA LEU A 168 -19.76 5.57 0.64
C LEU A 168 -19.29 4.61 1.74
N GLY A 169 -19.26 5.11 2.98
CA GLY A 169 -18.96 4.34 4.18
C GLY A 169 -19.92 3.16 4.38
N LYS A 170 -21.21 3.32 4.04
CA LYS A 170 -22.21 2.23 4.02
C LYS A 170 -21.85 1.14 3.02
N VAL A 171 -21.50 1.49 1.78
CA VAL A 171 -21.15 0.49 0.74
C VAL A 171 -19.87 -0.27 1.12
N VAL A 172 -18.86 0.44 1.64
CA VAL A 172 -17.62 -0.15 2.16
C VAL A 172 -17.89 -1.06 3.37
N ALA A 173 -18.78 -0.63 4.26
CA ALA A 173 -19.25 -1.38 5.43
C ALA A 173 -20.00 -2.67 5.06
N GLU A 174 -20.84 -2.65 4.04
CA GLU A 174 -21.58 -3.82 3.56
C GLU A 174 -20.63 -4.82 2.89
N LYS A 175 -19.71 -4.35 2.04
CA LYS A 175 -18.66 -5.17 1.40
C LYS A 175 -17.71 -5.85 2.41
N LEU A 176 -17.33 -5.15 3.48
CA LEU A 176 -16.57 -5.76 4.59
C LEU A 176 -17.32 -6.93 5.23
N LEU A 177 -18.62 -6.78 5.48
CA LEU A 177 -19.45 -7.84 6.09
C LEU A 177 -19.64 -9.07 5.20
N GLU A 178 -19.59 -8.90 3.88
CA GLU A 178 -19.59 -10.01 2.91
C GLU A 178 -18.25 -10.77 2.92
N MET A 179 -17.13 -10.03 2.93
CA MET A 179 -15.77 -10.59 2.95
C MET A 179 -15.44 -11.31 4.26
N GLU A 180 -15.97 -10.84 5.40
CA GLU A 180 -15.72 -11.41 6.73
C GLU A 180 -16.56 -12.67 7.06
N THR A 181 -17.10 -13.33 6.04
CA THR A 181 -17.75 -14.65 6.13
C THR A 181 -16.79 -15.81 6.41
N GLY A 182 -15.47 -15.60 6.26
CA GLY A 182 -14.42 -16.49 6.76
C GLY A 182 -14.09 -16.28 8.25
N ASN A 183 -13.15 -17.08 8.78
CA ASN A 183 -12.68 -17.06 10.19
C ASN A 183 -11.91 -15.78 10.61
N GLY A 184 -12.00 -14.69 9.83
CA GLY A 184 -11.39 -13.40 10.16
C GLY A 184 -12.03 -12.73 11.38
N PHE A 185 -11.19 -12.17 12.24
CA PHE A 185 -11.55 -11.38 13.43
C PHE A 185 -10.87 -10.02 13.30
N THR A 186 -11.66 -8.94 13.21
CA THR A 186 -11.17 -7.63 12.74
C THR A 186 -11.60 -6.50 13.66
N GLY A 187 -10.73 -5.49 13.81
CA GLY A 187 -11.03 -4.31 14.64
C GLY A 187 -12.16 -3.42 14.10
N TYR A 188 -12.45 -3.52 12.80
CA TYR A 188 -13.36 -2.62 12.08
C TYR A 188 -14.82 -2.72 12.56
N HIS A 189 -15.23 -3.83 13.19
CA HIS A 189 -16.57 -4.02 13.78
C HIS A 189 -17.02 -2.87 14.70
N VAL A 190 -16.09 -2.23 15.44
CA VAL A 190 -16.42 -1.11 16.35
C VAL A 190 -16.68 0.17 15.56
N LEU A 191 -15.84 0.48 14.58
CA LEU A 191 -16.00 1.61 13.66
C LEU A 191 -17.32 1.51 12.89
N LEU A 192 -17.56 0.33 12.33
CA LEU A 192 -18.77 -0.10 11.63
C LEU A 192 -20.03 0.07 12.49
N SER A 193 -20.02 -0.40 13.74
CA SER A 193 -21.14 -0.22 14.69
C SER A 193 -21.35 1.23 15.12
N ASN A 194 -20.38 2.13 14.97
CA ASN A 194 -20.52 3.54 15.32
C ASN A 194 -21.09 4.33 14.14
N MET A 195 -20.59 4.13 12.92
CA MET A 195 -21.13 4.78 11.71
C MET A 195 -22.61 4.46 11.50
N TYR A 196 -23.03 3.19 11.66
CA TYR A 196 -24.45 2.84 11.61
C TYR A 196 -25.29 3.41 12.76
N ALA A 197 -24.69 3.80 13.89
CA ALA A 197 -25.41 4.38 15.02
C ALA A 197 -25.54 5.91 14.88
N GLU A 198 -24.51 6.56 14.34
CA GLU A 198 -24.51 7.98 13.97
C GLU A 198 -25.58 8.26 12.89
N GLU A 199 -25.73 7.33 11.95
CA GLU A 199 -26.79 7.32 10.91
C GLU A 199 -28.17 6.85 11.41
N GLY A 200 -28.33 6.46 12.67
CA GLY A 200 -29.60 5.90 13.19
C GLY A 200 -30.05 4.58 12.57
N LYS A 201 -29.21 3.92 11.75
CA LYS A 201 -29.45 2.64 11.05
C LYS A 201 -29.32 1.44 12.02
N TRP A 202 -30.13 1.46 13.08
CA TRP A 202 -30.04 0.56 14.26
C TRP A 202 -30.16 -0.95 13.95
N GLU A 203 -30.82 -1.35 12.87
CA GLU A 203 -30.86 -2.74 12.44
C GLU A 203 -29.46 -3.27 12.08
N ASN A 204 -28.69 -2.49 11.32
CA ASN A 204 -27.29 -2.82 10.99
C ASN A 204 -26.39 -2.76 12.23
N VAL A 205 -26.61 -1.81 13.14
CA VAL A 205 -25.94 -1.79 14.46
C VAL A 205 -26.17 -3.10 15.21
N ASN A 206 -27.41 -3.62 15.22
CA ASN A 206 -27.76 -4.87 15.89
C ASN A 206 -27.19 -6.11 15.18
N LYS A 207 -27.17 -6.14 13.84
CA LYS A 207 -26.52 -7.18 13.02
C LYS A 207 -25.03 -7.31 13.36
N VAL A 208 -24.29 -6.19 13.31
CA VAL A 208 -22.86 -6.15 13.65
C VAL A 208 -22.62 -6.54 15.11
N ARG A 209 -23.38 -5.97 16.06
CA ARG A 209 -23.26 -6.31 17.50
C ARG A 209 -23.71 -7.75 17.82
N LYS A 210 -24.44 -8.43 16.93
CA LYS A 210 -24.74 -9.87 17.05
C LYS A 210 -23.54 -10.68 16.60
N GLN A 211 -23.02 -10.43 15.39
CA GLN A 211 -21.82 -11.09 14.86
C GLN A 211 -20.60 -10.94 15.80
N MET A 212 -20.42 -9.76 16.40
CA MET A 212 -19.39 -9.55 17.44
C MET A 212 -19.55 -10.52 18.62
N ARG A 213 -20.77 -10.70 19.14
CA ARG A 213 -21.04 -11.59 20.28
C ARG A 213 -20.86 -13.06 19.91
N GLU A 214 -21.22 -13.44 18.68
CA GLU A 214 -21.03 -14.79 18.14
C GLU A 214 -19.54 -15.11 17.89
N LYS A 215 -18.76 -14.16 17.37
CA LYS A 215 -17.28 -14.24 17.25
C LYS A 215 -16.53 -13.96 18.57
N GLY A 216 -17.22 -13.91 19.72
CA GLY A 216 -16.59 -13.86 21.05
C GLY A 216 -16.05 -12.48 21.51
N LEU A 217 -16.32 -11.38 20.80
CA LEU A 217 -15.94 -10.01 21.17
C LEU A 217 -16.73 -9.52 22.41
N ARG A 218 -16.35 -10.02 23.60
CA ARG A 218 -16.77 -9.44 24.87
C ARG A 218 -16.09 -8.08 25.05
N ARG A 219 -16.88 -7.02 25.17
CA ARG A 219 -16.41 -5.78 25.81
C ARG A 219 -15.86 -6.15 27.19
N ARG A 220 -14.71 -5.60 27.57
CA ARG A 220 -14.54 -5.20 28.97
C ARG A 220 -15.50 -4.02 29.18
N LEU A 221 -16.64 -4.30 29.81
CA LEU A 221 -17.34 -3.29 30.56
C LEU A 221 -16.56 -3.05 31.86
N ASP A 222 -16.81 -1.90 32.49
CA ASP A 222 -16.19 -1.47 33.75
C ASP A 222 -14.68 -1.14 33.60
N VAL A 223 -14.15 0.04 33.92
CA VAL A 223 -14.66 1.29 34.53
C VAL A 223 -13.99 2.45 33.75
N VAL A 224 -14.66 3.54 33.35
CA VAL A 224 -14.89 4.79 34.11
C VAL A 224 -16.09 5.51 33.50
N GLY A 225 -16.92 6.15 34.33
CA GLY A 225 -18.17 6.76 33.90
C GLY A 225 -18.02 8.10 33.18
N LEU A 226 -18.67 8.22 32.02
CA LEU A 226 -19.17 9.49 31.51
C LEU A 226 -20.70 9.41 31.50
N ARG A 227 -21.35 10.20 32.36
CA ARG A 227 -22.81 10.39 32.32
C ARG A 227 -23.16 11.08 31.01
N ILE A 228 -24.12 10.52 30.26
CA ILE A 228 -24.87 11.31 29.28
C ILE A 228 -25.64 12.34 30.10
N LEU A 229 -25.27 13.61 29.97
CA LEU A 229 -25.96 14.72 30.59
C LEU A 229 -26.96 15.25 29.57
N VAL A 230 -28.22 14.81 29.71
CA VAL A 230 -29.33 15.33 28.91
C VAL A 230 -29.83 16.62 29.56
N LEU A 231 -29.82 17.70 28.79
CA LEU A 231 -30.74 18.83 28.86
C LEU A 231 -31.12 19.17 27.41
#